data_AF-A0AAW9IJW6-F1
#
_entry.id   AF-A0AAW9IJW6-F1
#
_cell.length_a   1.000
_cell.length_b   1.000
_cell.length_c   1.000
_cell.angle_alpha   90.00
_cell.angle_beta   90.00
_cell.angle_gamma   90.00
#
_symmetry.space_group_name_H-M   'P 1'
#
loop_
_entity.id
_entity.type
_entity.pdbx_description
1 polymer ?
#
loop_
_entity_poly.entity_id
_entity_poly.type
_entity_poly.pdbx_seq_one_letter_code
_entity_poly.pdbx_strand_id
1 'polypeptide(L)'
;MYCSKCGKEIPEESVFCPECGNRCKLSADKENKEIDTKEIKELIINLIFSPINTMKNGNINLSSKNKIIYILITTLIMPLITVLFLRSSSFNLIKSIPSTIAKFSGSSSWNINDSIEFKNQFNMIMQNLFPTGKLYVLSLSSYILNYALLLGIIYIVFKFIIKDNFGKTNILNILFIISTFNVLLKIISSIALILGLLPWLVLKLFSVILLIVLLYSLLNTFIESREKLIYVYPATLVIVSLINMKFIFSSVGFIISDMFLNNFLNFM
;
A
#
# COMPACT_ATOMS: atom_id res chain seq x y z
N MET A 1 47.93 2.87 19.33
CA MET A 1 47.37 4.08 18.67
C MET A 1 47.93 5.35 19.30
N TYR A 2 47.79 6.54 18.71
CA TYR A 2 48.25 7.81 19.33
C TYR A 2 47.10 8.74 19.70
N CYS A 3 47.23 9.50 20.78
CA CYS A 3 46.24 10.48 21.20
C CYS A 3 46.12 11.61 20.18
N SER A 4 44.92 11.87 19.67
CA SER A 4 44.67 12.99 18.76
C SER A 4 44.88 14.37 19.39
N LYS A 5 44.93 14.47 20.73
CA LYS A 5 45.05 15.75 21.46
C LYS A 5 46.47 16.02 21.95
N CYS A 6 47.15 15.01 22.50
CA CYS A 6 48.49 15.19 23.08
C CYS A 6 49.59 14.39 22.37
N GLY A 7 49.27 13.62 21.32
CA GLY A 7 50.25 12.89 20.51
C GLY A 7 50.92 11.69 21.20
N LYS A 8 50.61 11.38 22.46
CA LYS A 8 51.22 10.24 23.18
C LYS A 8 50.66 8.91 22.69
N GLU A 9 51.48 7.87 22.75
CA GLU A 9 51.07 6.51 22.42
C GLU A 9 50.10 5.98 23.49
N ILE A 10 49.06 5.29 23.03
CA ILE A 10 47.98 4.75 23.84
C ILE A 10 47.74 3.29 23.42
N PRO A 11 47.54 2.37 24.39
CA PRO A 11 47.10 1.01 24.11
C PRO A 11 45.80 1.01 23.30
N GLU A 12 45.69 0.11 22.32
CA GLU A 12 44.55 0.07 21.39
C GLU A 12 43.20 -0.11 22.09
N GLU A 13 43.14 -0.71 23.27
CA GLU A 13 41.89 -0.93 24.00
C GLU A 13 41.50 0.24 24.94
N SER A 14 42.28 1.32 24.97
CA SER A 14 42.05 2.42 25.91
C SER A 14 40.92 3.34 25.43
N VAL A 15 39.90 3.51 26.28
CA VAL A 15 38.76 4.43 26.01
C VAL A 15 39.13 5.90 26.26
N PHE A 16 40.12 6.16 27.12
CA PHE A 16 40.60 7.49 27.44
C PHE A 16 42.13 7.53 27.40
N CYS A 17 42.68 8.66 26.99
CA CYS A 17 44.10 8.91 27.05
C CYS A 17 44.51 9.05 28.52
N PRO A 18 45.40 8.19 29.04
CA PRO A 18 45.79 8.23 30.45
C PRO A 18 46.52 9.53 30.84
N GLU A 19 46.96 10.30 29.86
CA GLU A 19 47.84 11.45 30.07
C GLU A 19 47.13 12.78 30.03
N CYS A 20 46.13 12.92 29.17
CA CYS A 20 45.39 14.18 29.03
C CYS A 20 43.88 14.04 29.24
N GLY A 21 43.41 12.83 29.59
CA GLY A 21 42.00 12.53 29.79
C GLY A 21 41.14 12.57 28.53
N ASN A 22 41.73 12.79 27.34
CA ASN A 22 40.97 12.89 26.09
C ASN A 22 40.38 11.53 25.70
N ARG A 23 39.11 11.50 25.31
CA ARG A 23 38.44 10.25 24.91
C ARG A 23 39.03 9.73 23.59
N CYS A 24 39.50 8.50 23.60
CA CYS A 24 40.03 7.82 22.43
C CYS A 24 38.85 7.15 21.74
N LYS A 25 38.50 7.60 20.54
CA LYS A 25 37.32 7.13 19.82
C LYS A 25 37.49 5.66 19.41
N LEU A 26 37.12 4.73 20.28
CA LEU A 26 36.91 3.32 19.96
C LEU A 26 35.60 2.85 20.59
N SER A 27 34.51 3.26 19.95
CA SER A 27 33.25 2.52 19.97
C SER A 27 32.37 3.13 18.90
N ALA A 28 31.94 2.28 17.99
CA ALA A 28 30.88 2.47 17.01
C ALA A 28 29.81 3.50 17.41
N ASP A 29 30.07 4.78 17.13
CA ASP A 29 29.01 5.68 16.71
C ASP A 29 28.59 5.17 15.34
N LYS A 30 27.74 4.13 15.35
CA LYS A 30 26.70 4.05 14.34
C LYS A 30 26.04 5.41 14.42
N GLU A 31 26.40 6.30 13.49
CA GLU A 31 25.58 7.42 13.14
C GLU A 31 24.17 6.85 12.97
N ASN A 32 23.33 7.02 14.00
CA ASN A 32 21.95 7.32 13.76
C ASN A 32 22.02 8.63 12.96
N LYS A 33 22.24 8.52 11.64
CA LYS A 33 21.83 9.55 10.72
C LYS A 33 20.34 9.67 10.98
N GLU A 34 19.96 10.67 11.77
CA GLU A 34 18.61 11.16 11.75
C GLU A 34 18.27 11.34 10.28
N ILE A 35 17.28 10.59 9.84
CA ILE A 35 16.92 10.59 8.44
C ILE A 35 16.40 11.99 8.17
N ASP A 36 17.14 12.79 7.41
CA ASP A 36 16.70 14.11 7.05
C ASP A 36 15.42 13.97 6.22
N THR A 37 14.34 14.57 6.71
CA THR A 37 13.06 14.66 5.98
C THR A 37 13.22 15.16 4.55
N LYS A 38 14.25 15.98 4.27
CA LYS A 38 14.58 16.45 2.93
C LYS A 38 15.07 15.30 2.03
N GLU A 39 15.95 14.44 2.54
CA GLU A 39 16.45 13.26 1.81
C GLU A 39 15.32 12.27 1.48
N ILE A 40 14.39 12.04 2.42
CA ILE A 40 13.21 11.17 2.17
C ILE A 40 12.34 11.76 1.05
N LYS A 41 12.08 13.07 1.09
CA LYS A 41 11.23 13.73 0.10
C LYS A 41 11.82 13.62 -1.31
N GLU A 42 13.11 13.89 -1.45
CA GLU A 42 13.81 13.80 -2.72
C GLU A 42 13.85 12.36 -3.25
N LEU A 43 14.08 11.38 -2.36
CA LEU A 43 13.98 9.96 -2.68
C LEU A 43 12.58 9.59 -3.19
N ILE A 44 11.50 10.00 -2.51
CA ILE A 44 10.12 9.73 -2.95
C ILE A 44 9.84 10.35 -4.33
N ILE A 45 10.28 11.58 -4.58
CA ILE A 45 10.12 12.24 -5.89
C ILE A 45 10.84 11.44 -6.98
N ASN A 46 12.09 11.06 -6.75
CA ASN A 46 12.88 10.31 -7.72
C ASN A 46 12.28 8.94 -8.05
N LEU A 47 11.70 8.25 -7.06
CA LEU A 47 11.01 6.98 -7.26
C LEU A 47 9.78 7.15 -8.15
N ILE A 48 9.01 8.22 -7.97
CA ILE A 48 7.78 8.47 -8.75
C ILE A 48 8.11 8.83 -10.21
N PHE A 49 9.07 9.73 -10.43
CA PHE A 49 9.37 10.24 -11.77
C PHE A 49 10.38 9.37 -12.54
N SER A 50 11.24 8.62 -11.86
CA SER A 50 12.32 7.86 -12.49
C SER A 50 12.61 6.52 -11.78
N PRO A 51 11.60 5.64 -11.61
CA PRO A 51 11.73 4.40 -10.81
C PRO A 51 12.85 3.48 -11.31
N ILE A 52 12.95 3.31 -12.64
CA ILE A 52 13.93 2.40 -13.27
C ILE A 52 15.34 2.94 -13.09
N ASN A 53 15.56 4.25 -13.30
CA ASN A 53 16.88 4.86 -13.16
C ASN A 53 17.33 4.89 -11.69
N THR A 54 16.41 5.20 -10.78
CA THR A 54 16.66 5.16 -9.34
C THR A 54 17.11 3.76 -8.90
N MET A 55 16.51 2.72 -9.49
CA MET A 55 16.88 1.33 -9.23
C MET A 55 18.26 0.97 -9.80
N LYS A 56 18.54 1.32 -11.05
CA LYS A 56 19.82 1.03 -11.71
C LYS A 56 21.01 1.71 -11.04
N ASN A 57 20.83 2.95 -10.60
CA ASN A 57 21.91 3.75 -10.04
C ASN A 57 22.14 3.48 -8.54
N GLY A 58 21.31 2.62 -7.91
CA GLY A 58 21.45 2.29 -6.50
C GLY A 58 21.13 3.45 -5.54
N ASN A 59 20.45 4.51 -6.00
CA ASN A 59 20.17 5.74 -5.25
C ASN A 59 19.15 5.57 -4.10
N ILE A 60 18.90 4.34 -3.64
CA ILE A 60 17.92 4.04 -2.58
C ILE A 60 18.65 3.98 -1.24
N ASN A 61 19.02 5.16 -0.71
CA ASN A 61 19.74 5.35 0.55
C ASN A 61 18.87 5.13 1.81
N LEU A 62 17.99 4.13 1.79
CA LEU A 62 17.16 3.74 2.93
C LEU A 62 17.61 2.39 3.49
N SER A 63 17.72 2.30 4.81
CA SER A 63 17.99 1.02 5.49
C SER A 63 16.89 -0.01 5.19
N SER A 64 17.25 -1.29 5.15
CA SER A 64 16.29 -2.38 4.93
C SER A 64 15.15 -2.38 5.97
N LYS A 65 15.43 -1.97 7.21
CA LYS A 65 14.42 -1.86 8.28
C LYS A 65 13.39 -0.79 7.94
N ASN A 66 13.82 0.38 7.49
CA ASN A 66 12.92 1.49 7.17
C ASN A 66 12.05 1.18 5.95
N LYS A 67 12.60 0.47 4.95
CA LYS A 67 11.83 -0.03 3.80
C LYS A 67 10.70 -0.95 4.24
N ILE A 68 10.99 -1.89 5.14
CA ILE A 68 9.99 -2.82 5.68
C ILE A 68 8.90 -2.07 6.46
N ILE A 69 9.30 -1.14 7.34
CA ILE A 69 8.35 -0.32 8.11
C ILE A 69 7.43 0.46 7.17
N TYR A 70 7.98 1.10 6.13
CA TYR A 70 7.17 1.80 5.13
C TYR A 70 6.17 0.88 4.42
N ILE A 71 6.61 -0.30 3.98
CA ILE A 71 5.75 -1.29 3.32
C ILE A 71 4.62 -1.75 4.27
N LEU A 72 4.91 -1.96 5.55
CA LEU A 72 3.89 -2.34 6.55
C LEU A 72 2.86 -1.23 6.77
N ILE A 73 3.32 0.00 6.96
CA ILE A 73 2.44 1.16 7.15
C ILE A 73 1.53 1.35 5.93
N THR A 74 2.11 1.31 4.73
CA THR A 74 1.34 1.47 3.48
C THR A 74 0.31 0.35 3.31
N THR A 75 0.66 -0.89 3.63
CA THR A 75 -0.27 -2.04 3.61
C THR A 75 -1.47 -1.84 4.55
N LEU A 76 -1.27 -1.21 5.71
CA LEU A 76 -2.34 -0.92 6.69
C LEU A 76 -3.22 0.27 6.30
N ILE A 77 -2.64 1.30 5.67
CA ILE A 77 -3.35 2.53 5.29
C ILE A 77 -4.22 2.33 4.04
N MET A 78 -3.79 1.50 3.09
CA MET A 78 -4.52 1.29 1.82
C MET A 78 -5.98 0.81 1.98
N PRO A 79 -6.29 -0.17 2.84
CA PRO A 79 -7.66 -0.57 3.15
C PRO A 79 -8.46 0.55 3.81
N LEU A 80 -7.83 1.30 4.72
CA LEU A 80 -8.47 2.41 5.43
C LEU A 80 -8.94 3.50 4.46
N ILE A 81 -8.07 3.92 3.54
CA ILE A 81 -8.43 4.87 2.47
C ILE A 81 -9.61 4.34 1.67
N THR A 82 -9.59 3.06 1.28
CA THR A 82 -10.68 2.48 0.48
C THR A 82 -12.02 2.56 1.20
N VAL A 83 -12.07 2.16 2.46
CA VAL A 83 -13.32 2.12 3.24
C VAL A 83 -13.85 3.52 3.51
N LEU A 84 -12.99 4.47 3.86
CA LEU A 84 -13.38 5.86 4.12
C LEU A 84 -13.96 6.53 2.88
N PHE A 85 -13.31 6.36 1.72
CA PHE A 85 -13.81 6.94 0.47
C PHE A 85 -15.07 6.23 -0.05
N LEU A 86 -15.21 4.91 0.14
CA LEU A 86 -16.45 4.21 -0.20
C LEU A 86 -17.65 4.72 0.62
N ARG A 87 -17.42 5.01 1.91
CA ARG A 87 -18.42 5.65 2.80
C ARG A 87 -18.76 7.06 2.35
N SER A 88 -17.76 7.84 1.92
CA SER A 88 -17.98 9.20 1.41
C SER A 88 -18.74 9.20 0.07
N SER A 89 -18.41 8.29 -0.85
CA SER A 89 -19.06 8.22 -2.15
C SER A 89 -20.48 7.65 -2.09
N SER A 90 -20.74 6.69 -1.20
CA SER A 90 -22.12 6.28 -0.93
C SER A 90 -22.96 7.47 -0.47
N PHE A 91 -22.44 8.30 0.45
CA PHE A 91 -23.09 9.55 0.87
C PHE A 91 -23.48 10.47 -0.32
N ASN A 92 -22.55 10.68 -1.26
CA ASN A 92 -22.78 11.56 -2.42
C ASN A 92 -23.80 11.00 -3.41
N LEU A 93 -23.83 9.67 -3.63
CA LEU A 93 -24.84 9.02 -4.48
C LEU A 93 -26.25 9.15 -3.91
N ILE A 94 -26.40 9.22 -2.59
CA ILE A 94 -27.72 9.33 -1.96
C ILE A 94 -28.28 10.74 -2.09
N LYS A 95 -27.43 11.77 -2.03
CA LYS A 95 -27.86 13.16 -2.21
C LYS A 95 -28.55 13.38 -3.57
N SER A 96 -28.18 12.62 -4.60
CA SER A 96 -28.78 12.73 -5.92
C SER A 96 -30.13 11.99 -6.07
N ILE A 97 -30.42 10.99 -5.24
CA ILE A 97 -31.67 10.20 -5.29
C ILE A 97 -32.91 11.10 -5.06
N PRO A 98 -33.01 11.89 -3.98
CA PRO A 98 -34.05 12.90 -3.76
C PRO A 98 -34.35 13.78 -4.98
N SER A 99 -33.30 14.33 -5.59
CA SER A 99 -33.43 15.24 -6.72
C SER A 99 -33.93 14.54 -7.99
N THR A 100 -33.66 13.24 -8.11
CA THR A 100 -34.11 12.41 -9.23
C THR A 100 -35.58 12.02 -9.04
N ILE A 101 -35.97 11.66 -7.80
CA ILE A 101 -37.36 11.34 -7.43
C ILE A 101 -38.25 12.59 -7.55
N ALA A 102 -37.79 13.75 -7.08
CA ALA A 102 -38.53 15.02 -7.20
C ALA A 102 -38.86 15.35 -8.66
N LYS A 103 -37.84 15.27 -9.54
CA LYS A 103 -38.00 15.44 -11.00
C LYS A 103 -38.98 14.44 -11.62
N PHE A 104 -38.99 13.19 -11.16
CA PHE A 104 -39.88 12.15 -11.65
C PHE A 104 -41.34 12.34 -11.16
N SER A 105 -41.50 12.87 -9.94
CA SER A 105 -42.80 13.13 -9.32
C SER A 105 -43.46 14.45 -9.75
N GLY A 106 -42.80 15.26 -10.59
CA GLY A 106 -43.29 16.59 -10.99
C GLY A 106 -43.27 17.64 -9.88
N SER A 107 -42.66 17.35 -8.73
CA SER A 107 -42.53 18.30 -7.62
C SER A 107 -41.29 19.19 -7.79
N SER A 108 -41.47 20.51 -7.61
CA SER A 108 -40.44 21.51 -7.91
C SER A 108 -39.31 21.60 -6.88
N SER A 109 -39.48 21.02 -5.68
CA SER A 109 -38.40 20.94 -4.70
C SER A 109 -38.69 19.90 -3.62
N TRP A 110 -37.66 19.15 -3.25
CA TRP A 110 -37.63 18.42 -1.98
C TRP A 110 -37.33 19.41 -0.86
N ASN A 111 -38.10 19.37 0.22
CA ASN A 111 -37.89 20.23 1.38
C ASN A 111 -36.58 19.84 2.10
N ILE A 112 -35.89 20.82 2.69
CA ILE A 112 -34.60 20.60 3.35
C ILE A 112 -34.76 19.63 4.53
N ASN A 113 -35.87 19.70 5.27
CA ASN A 113 -36.15 18.78 6.37
C ASN A 113 -36.31 17.32 5.90
N ASP A 114 -37.03 17.09 4.79
CA ASP A 114 -37.23 15.75 4.23
C ASP A 114 -35.88 15.14 3.77
N SER A 115 -34.98 15.97 3.26
CA SER A 115 -33.62 15.55 2.88
C SER A 115 -32.76 15.15 4.09
N ILE A 116 -32.93 15.84 5.22
CA ILE A 116 -32.23 15.55 6.47
C ILE A 116 -32.77 14.27 7.11
N GLU A 117 -34.10 14.08 7.09
CA GLU A 117 -34.75 12.90 7.64
C GLU A 117 -34.43 11.64 6.81
N PHE A 118 -34.49 11.74 5.48
CA PHE A 118 -34.04 10.67 4.59
C PHE A 118 -32.56 10.33 4.78
N LYS A 119 -31.69 11.35 4.92
CA LYS A 119 -30.26 11.15 5.24
C LYS A 119 -30.08 10.36 6.55
N ASN A 120 -30.85 10.68 7.58
CA ASN A 120 -30.73 10.02 8.88
C ASN A 120 -31.23 8.58 8.83
N GLN A 121 -32.40 8.32 8.24
CA GLN A 121 -32.93 6.96 8.05
C GLN A 121 -31.99 6.11 7.18
N PHE A 122 -31.47 6.67 6.10
CA PHE A 122 -30.51 5.98 5.26
C PHE A 122 -29.18 5.75 5.98
N ASN A 123 -28.68 6.69 6.78
CA ASN A 123 -27.48 6.49 7.58
C ASN A 123 -27.66 5.32 8.56
N MET A 124 -28.84 5.17 9.17
CA MET A 124 -29.14 4.01 10.03
C MET A 124 -29.17 2.71 9.23
N ILE A 125 -29.85 2.70 8.07
CA ILE A 125 -29.90 1.54 7.16
C ILE A 125 -28.49 1.16 6.68
N MET A 126 -27.66 2.13 6.32
CA MET A 126 -26.28 1.90 5.86
C MET A 126 -25.32 1.50 6.96
N GLN A 127 -25.50 1.98 8.18
CA GLN A 127 -24.69 1.51 9.31
C GLN A 127 -24.97 0.03 9.59
N ASN A 128 -26.24 -0.39 9.41
CA ASN A 128 -26.63 -1.79 9.54
C ASN A 128 -26.24 -2.63 8.31
N LEU A 129 -26.26 -2.06 7.09
CA LEU A 129 -25.92 -2.76 5.84
C LEU A 129 -24.42 -2.79 5.51
N PHE A 130 -23.67 -1.77 5.92
CA PHE A 130 -22.23 -1.62 5.63
C PHE A 130 -21.46 -1.42 6.95
N PRO A 131 -21.26 -2.51 7.74
CA PRO A 131 -20.44 -2.46 8.94
C PRO A 131 -18.99 -2.12 8.56
N THR A 132 -18.62 -0.84 8.68
CA THR A 132 -17.33 -0.31 8.21
C THR A 132 -16.14 -1.02 8.84
N GLY A 133 -16.28 -1.48 10.09
CA GLY A 133 -15.28 -2.32 10.76
C GLY A 133 -15.07 -3.67 10.07
N LYS A 134 -16.15 -4.42 9.77
CA LYS A 134 -16.07 -5.71 9.07
C LYS A 134 -15.50 -5.52 7.65
N LEU A 135 -15.90 -4.47 6.94
CA LEU A 135 -15.38 -4.14 5.61
C LEU A 135 -13.90 -3.75 5.64
N TYR A 136 -13.46 -3.04 6.68
CA TYR A 136 -12.04 -2.74 6.89
C TYR A 136 -11.24 -4.03 7.13
N VAL A 137 -11.67 -4.90 8.04
CA VAL A 137 -10.98 -6.16 8.32
C VAL A 137 -10.92 -7.04 7.08
N LEU A 138 -12.00 -7.13 6.31
CA LEU A 138 -12.03 -7.89 5.06
C LEU A 138 -11.08 -7.31 4.01
N SER A 139 -11.13 -5.99 3.80
CA SER A 139 -10.26 -5.33 2.83
C SER A 139 -8.79 -5.41 3.22
N LEU A 140 -8.47 -5.31 4.52
CA LEU A 140 -7.14 -5.53 5.05
C LEU A 140 -6.67 -6.96 4.83
N SER A 141 -7.51 -7.95 5.15
CA SER A 141 -7.19 -9.38 4.99
C SER A 141 -6.92 -9.73 3.53
N SER A 142 -7.74 -9.22 2.60
CA SER A 142 -7.51 -9.39 1.16
C SER A 142 -6.21 -8.73 0.70
N TYR A 143 -5.90 -7.55 1.23
CA TYR A 143 -4.67 -6.82 0.85
C TYR A 143 -3.42 -7.54 1.33
N ILE A 144 -3.41 -8.01 2.58
CA ILE A 144 -2.33 -8.81 3.16
C ILE A 144 -2.15 -10.12 2.38
N LEU A 145 -3.24 -10.84 2.10
CA LEU A 145 -3.21 -12.09 1.35
C LEU A 145 -2.62 -11.87 -0.05
N ASN A 146 -3.04 -10.82 -0.75
CA ASN A 146 -2.57 -10.50 -2.10
C ASN A 146 -1.07 -10.18 -2.10
N TYR A 147 -0.61 -9.30 -1.20
CA TYR A 147 0.82 -8.97 -1.09
C TYR A 147 1.66 -10.19 -0.69
N ALA A 148 1.21 -10.98 0.28
CA ALA A 148 1.92 -12.18 0.73
C ALA A 148 2.04 -13.23 -0.38
N LEU A 149 0.98 -13.47 -1.15
CA LEU A 149 1.00 -14.41 -2.28
C LEU A 149 1.87 -13.91 -3.43
N LEU A 150 1.76 -12.64 -3.80
CA LEU A 150 2.59 -12.04 -4.84
C LEU A 150 4.07 -12.16 -4.49
N LEU A 151 4.43 -11.82 -3.24
CA LEU A 151 5.78 -11.91 -2.71
C LEU A 151 6.31 -13.34 -2.65
N GLY A 152 5.50 -14.25 -2.11
CA GLY A 152 5.87 -15.64 -1.95
C GLY A 152 6.11 -16.30 -3.30
N ILE A 153 5.22 -16.07 -4.28
CA ILE A 153 5.36 -16.68 -5.60
C ILE A 153 6.52 -16.06 -6.37
N ILE A 154 6.70 -14.74 -6.34
CA ILE A 154 7.90 -14.09 -6.93
C ILE A 154 9.17 -14.69 -6.33
N TYR A 155 9.27 -14.78 -5.00
CA TYR A 155 10.45 -15.37 -4.34
C TYR A 155 10.70 -16.83 -4.74
N ILE A 156 9.66 -17.66 -4.74
CA ILE A 156 9.75 -19.09 -5.10
C ILE A 156 10.17 -19.23 -6.56
N VAL A 157 9.54 -18.48 -7.46
CA VAL A 157 9.86 -18.46 -8.89
C VAL A 157 11.33 -18.10 -9.11
N PHE A 158 11.80 -17.00 -8.52
CA PHE A 158 13.17 -16.53 -8.75
C PHE A 158 14.21 -17.47 -8.15
N LYS A 159 13.97 -17.97 -6.94
CA LYS A 159 14.91 -18.86 -6.27
C LYS A 159 14.98 -20.26 -6.88
N PHE A 160 13.83 -20.85 -7.23
CA PHE A 160 13.77 -22.25 -7.64
C PHE A 160 13.70 -22.46 -9.16
N ILE A 161 12.98 -21.61 -9.89
CA ILE A 161 12.77 -21.79 -11.34
C ILE A 161 13.91 -21.15 -12.13
N ILE A 162 14.30 -19.93 -11.76
CA ILE A 162 15.31 -19.16 -12.51
C ILE A 162 16.72 -19.48 -12.04
N LYS A 163 16.91 -19.92 -10.78
CA LYS A 163 18.21 -20.25 -10.15
C LYS A 163 19.23 -19.10 -10.21
N ASP A 164 18.76 -17.86 -10.39
CA ASP A 164 19.61 -16.67 -10.32
C ASP A 164 19.85 -16.27 -8.85
N ASN A 165 21.03 -15.69 -8.57
CA ASN A 165 21.40 -15.14 -7.26
C ASN A 165 20.65 -13.82 -7.01
N PHE A 166 19.34 -13.90 -6.84
CA PHE A 166 18.49 -12.74 -6.59
C PHE A 166 18.66 -12.28 -5.13
N GLY A 167 19.40 -11.18 -4.92
CA GLY A 167 19.70 -10.64 -3.60
C GLY A 167 18.45 -10.14 -2.84
N LYS A 168 18.40 -10.38 -1.53
CA LYS A 168 17.30 -9.92 -0.64
C LYS A 168 17.08 -8.41 -0.69
N THR A 169 18.15 -7.64 -0.88
CA THR A 169 18.13 -6.17 -1.02
C THR A 169 17.41 -5.72 -2.28
N ASN A 170 17.60 -6.44 -3.39
CA ASN A 170 16.95 -6.13 -4.67
C ASN A 170 15.44 -6.34 -4.57
N ILE A 171 15.01 -7.44 -3.94
CA ILE A 171 13.58 -7.69 -3.65
C ILE A 171 12.99 -6.53 -2.85
N LEU A 172 13.63 -6.16 -1.73
CA LEU A 172 13.14 -5.08 -0.88
C LEU A 172 13.04 -3.74 -1.61
N ASN A 173 13.97 -3.44 -2.50
CA ASN A 173 13.93 -2.22 -3.32
C ASN A 173 12.76 -2.26 -4.32
N ILE A 174 12.52 -3.39 -4.98
CA ILE A 174 11.41 -3.56 -5.94
C ILE A 174 10.08 -3.31 -5.23
N LEU A 175 9.91 -3.91 -4.04
CA LEU A 175 8.70 -3.78 -3.25
C LEU A 175 8.47 -2.39 -2.72
N PHE A 176 9.55 -1.74 -2.31
CA PHE A 176 9.49 -0.36 -1.87
C PHE A 176 8.97 0.55 -3.00
N ILE A 177 9.54 0.44 -4.21
CA ILE A 177 9.09 1.21 -5.39
C ILE A 177 7.61 0.92 -5.71
N ILE A 178 7.23 -0.36 -5.78
CA ILE A 178 5.86 -0.76 -6.12
C ILE A 178 4.87 -0.26 -5.07
N SER A 179 5.22 -0.34 -3.79
CA SER A 179 4.35 0.15 -2.72
C SER A 179 4.13 1.66 -2.84
N THR A 180 5.17 2.44 -3.13
CA THR A 180 5.06 3.89 -3.36
C THR A 180 4.09 4.22 -4.50
N PHE A 181 4.20 3.53 -5.64
CA PHE A 181 3.25 3.72 -6.76
C PHE A 181 1.83 3.31 -6.40
N ASN A 182 1.66 2.17 -5.73
CA ASN A 182 0.35 1.65 -5.37
C ASN A 182 -0.39 2.62 -4.43
N VAL A 183 0.33 3.21 -3.46
CA VAL A 183 -0.21 4.25 -2.56
C VAL A 183 -0.69 5.47 -3.36
N LEU A 184 0.15 5.97 -4.26
CA LEU A 184 -0.15 7.14 -5.08
C LEU A 184 -1.38 6.90 -5.98
N LEU A 185 -1.38 5.80 -6.73
CA LEU A 185 -2.51 5.42 -7.59
C LEU A 185 -3.79 5.20 -6.79
N LYS A 186 -3.68 4.66 -5.57
CA LYS A 186 -4.84 4.48 -4.71
C LYS A 186 -5.44 5.79 -4.27
N ILE A 187 -4.63 6.77 -3.88
CA ILE A 187 -5.10 8.11 -3.50
C ILE A 187 -5.82 8.75 -4.68
N ILE A 188 -5.21 8.74 -5.87
CA ILE A 188 -5.82 9.31 -7.08
C ILE A 188 -7.13 8.60 -7.42
N SER A 189 -7.17 7.26 -7.35
CA SER A 189 -8.40 6.49 -7.57
C SER A 189 -9.48 6.88 -6.57
N SER A 190 -9.13 7.03 -5.30
CA SER A 190 -10.08 7.37 -4.24
C SER A 190 -10.69 8.76 -4.45
N ILE A 191 -9.89 9.73 -4.91
CA ILE A 191 -10.38 11.05 -5.32
C ILE A 191 -11.32 10.93 -6.53
N ALA A 192 -10.98 10.13 -7.53
CA ALA A 192 -11.86 9.91 -8.70
C ALA A 192 -13.21 9.30 -8.32
N LEU A 193 -13.28 8.51 -7.23
CA LEU A 193 -14.54 7.98 -6.70
C LEU A 193 -15.48 9.08 -6.18
N ILE A 194 -14.95 10.24 -5.78
CA ILE A 194 -15.77 11.41 -5.41
C ILE A 194 -16.44 11.99 -6.66
N LEU A 195 -15.73 12.01 -7.80
CA LEU A 195 -16.25 12.50 -9.08
C LEU A 195 -17.29 11.55 -9.69
N GLY A 196 -17.17 10.25 -9.42
CA GLY A 196 -18.17 9.24 -9.80
C GLY A 196 -17.60 7.84 -9.94
N LEU A 197 -18.49 6.86 -10.09
CA LEU A 197 -18.11 5.44 -10.19
C LEU A 197 -17.37 5.12 -11.50
N LEU A 198 -17.79 5.70 -12.62
CA LEU A 198 -17.20 5.47 -13.94
C LEU A 198 -15.73 5.93 -14.01
N PRO A 199 -15.38 7.19 -13.67
CA PRO A 199 -13.98 7.63 -13.61
C PRO A 199 -13.12 6.77 -12.69
N TRP A 200 -13.68 6.34 -11.55
CA TRP A 200 -12.98 5.45 -10.62
C TRP A 200 -12.64 4.08 -11.23
N LEU A 201 -13.60 3.44 -11.90
CA LEU A 201 -13.39 2.13 -12.54
C LEU A 201 -12.29 2.20 -13.59
N VAL A 202 -12.35 3.20 -14.48
CA VAL A 202 -11.35 3.42 -15.53
C VAL A 202 -9.97 3.61 -14.93
N LEU A 203 -9.84 4.49 -13.95
CA LEU A 203 -8.56 4.77 -13.30
C LEU A 203 -8.01 3.55 -12.54
N LYS A 204 -8.89 2.73 -11.96
CA LYS A 204 -8.48 1.52 -11.25
C LYS A 204 -7.96 0.44 -12.19
N LEU A 205 -8.59 0.25 -13.35
CA LEU A 205 -8.07 -0.65 -14.40
C LEU A 205 -6.71 -0.18 -14.91
N PHE A 206 -6.59 1.12 -15.22
CA PHE A 206 -5.33 1.73 -15.62
C PHE A 206 -4.23 1.53 -14.57
N SER A 207 -4.55 1.73 -13.30
CA SER A 207 -3.61 1.55 -12.18
C SER A 207 -3.05 0.13 -12.09
N VAL A 208 -3.90 -0.88 -12.32
CA VAL A 208 -3.47 -2.29 -12.33
C VAL A 208 -2.49 -2.55 -13.48
N ILE A 209 -2.83 -2.10 -14.68
CA ILE A 209 -1.96 -2.26 -15.87
C ILE A 209 -0.59 -1.60 -15.63
N LEU A 210 -0.60 -0.37 -15.09
CA LEU A 210 0.63 0.37 -14.81
C LEU A 210 1.53 -0.36 -13.79
N LEU A 211 0.96 -0.89 -12.70
CA LEU A 211 1.70 -1.66 -11.70
C LEU A 211 2.31 -2.94 -12.30
N ILE A 212 1.58 -3.62 -13.19
CA ILE A 212 2.07 -4.82 -13.88
C ILE A 212 3.29 -4.47 -14.73
N VAL A 213 3.19 -3.42 -15.56
CA VAL A 213 4.28 -2.94 -16.43
C VAL A 213 5.50 -2.49 -15.62
N LEU A 214 5.28 -1.78 -14.51
CA LEU A 214 6.36 -1.31 -13.64
C LEU A 214 7.13 -2.48 -13.00
N LEU A 215 6.42 -3.44 -12.41
CA LEU A 215 7.07 -4.58 -11.76
C LEU A 215 7.79 -5.48 -12.77
N TYR A 216 7.25 -5.66 -13.99
CA TYR A 216 7.99 -6.31 -15.09
C TYR A 216 9.30 -5.56 -15.41
N SER A 217 9.24 -4.24 -15.56
CA SER A 217 10.40 -3.40 -15.91
C SER A 217 11.48 -3.42 -14.83
N LEU A 218 11.08 -3.43 -13.56
CA LEU A 218 11.99 -3.51 -12.42
C LEU A 218 12.67 -4.88 -12.34
N LEU A 219 11.92 -5.97 -12.54
CA LEU A 219 12.49 -7.32 -12.58
C LEU A 219 13.49 -7.45 -13.73
N ASN A 220 13.14 -6.97 -14.93
CA ASN A 220 14.02 -6.99 -16.10
C ASN A 220 15.36 -6.24 -15.90
N THR A 221 15.50 -5.44 -14.85
CA THR A 221 16.77 -4.79 -14.49
C THR A 221 17.77 -5.77 -13.84
N PHE A 222 17.31 -6.87 -13.24
CA PHE A 222 18.15 -7.79 -12.45
C PHE A 222 18.33 -9.19 -13.05
N ILE A 223 17.49 -9.59 -13.99
CA ILE A 223 17.47 -10.96 -14.50
C ILE A 223 18.05 -10.99 -15.90
N GLU A 224 19.10 -11.78 -16.08
CA GLU A 224 19.75 -11.98 -17.39
C GLU A 224 18.89 -12.85 -18.31
N SER A 225 18.11 -13.79 -17.75
CA SER A 225 17.25 -14.73 -18.48
C SER A 225 15.90 -14.11 -18.94
N ARG A 226 15.99 -13.12 -19.84
CA ARG A 226 14.85 -12.31 -20.30
C ARG A 226 13.69 -13.09 -20.92
N GLU A 227 13.96 -14.21 -21.59
CA GLU A 227 12.94 -14.96 -22.34
C GLU A 227 11.94 -15.71 -21.44
N LYS A 228 12.39 -16.22 -20.28
CA LYS A 228 11.52 -16.97 -19.35
C LYS A 228 10.64 -16.04 -18.50
N LEU A 229 11.14 -14.82 -18.25
CA LEU A 229 10.49 -13.78 -17.46
C LEU A 229 9.13 -13.35 -18.04
N ILE A 230 9.03 -13.28 -19.37
CA ILE A 230 7.84 -12.83 -20.10
C ILE A 230 6.61 -13.69 -19.79
N TYR A 231 6.80 -14.99 -19.54
CA TYR A 231 5.69 -15.92 -19.31
C TYR A 231 5.37 -16.13 -17.84
N VAL A 232 6.39 -16.24 -16.98
CA VAL A 232 6.19 -16.60 -15.57
C VAL A 232 5.54 -15.46 -14.78
N TYR A 233 5.88 -14.23 -15.13
CA TYR A 233 5.38 -13.05 -14.46
C TYR A 233 3.84 -12.83 -14.62
N PRO A 234 3.28 -12.79 -15.85
CA PRO A 234 1.83 -12.68 -16.04
C PRO A 234 1.06 -13.89 -15.49
N ALA A 235 1.59 -15.11 -15.62
CA ALA A 235 0.96 -16.30 -15.05
C ALA A 235 0.81 -16.21 -13.52
N THR A 236 1.87 -15.73 -12.84
CA THR A 236 1.85 -15.49 -11.39
C THR A 236 0.76 -14.49 -11.00
N LEU A 237 0.65 -13.37 -11.73
CA LEU A 237 -0.35 -12.34 -11.46
C LEU A 237 -1.79 -12.86 -11.63
N VAL A 238 -2.05 -13.64 -12.68
CA VAL A 238 -3.37 -14.25 -12.91
C VAL A 238 -3.74 -15.20 -11.77
N ILE A 239 -2.82 -16.06 -11.36
CA ILE A 239 -3.06 -17.03 -10.26
C ILE A 239 -3.37 -16.30 -8.95
N VAL A 240 -2.56 -15.30 -8.59
CA VAL A 240 -2.78 -14.49 -7.37
C VAL A 240 -4.13 -13.79 -7.41
N SER A 241 -4.50 -13.22 -8.56
CA SER A 241 -5.79 -12.54 -8.75
C SER A 241 -6.97 -13.50 -8.55
N LEU A 242 -6.91 -14.71 -9.12
CA LEU A 242 -7.96 -15.72 -8.97
C LEU A 242 -8.12 -16.19 -7.52
N ILE A 243 -7.02 -16.44 -6.81
CA ILE A 243 -7.05 -16.82 -5.39
C ILE A 243 -7.70 -15.70 -4.56
N ASN A 244 -7.29 -14.45 -4.80
CA ASN A 244 -7.81 -13.31 -4.07
C ASN A 244 -9.30 -13.06 -4.38
N MET A 245 -9.73 -13.19 -5.64
CA MET A 245 -11.15 -13.09 -6.00
C MET A 245 -12.00 -14.16 -5.31
N LYS A 246 -11.53 -15.41 -5.26
CA LYS A 246 -12.23 -16.49 -4.53
C LYS A 246 -12.36 -16.17 -3.04
N PHE A 247 -11.30 -15.66 -2.42
CA PHE A 247 -11.32 -15.26 -1.01
C PHE A 247 -12.33 -14.13 -0.73
N ILE A 248 -12.32 -13.08 -1.55
CA ILE A 248 -13.26 -11.95 -1.41
C ILE A 248 -14.70 -12.45 -1.59
N PHE A 249 -14.97 -13.22 -2.64
CA PHE A 249 -16.32 -13.69 -2.93
C PHE A 249 -16.87 -14.58 -1.81
N SER A 250 -16.06 -15.50 -1.28
CA SER A 250 -16.43 -16.34 -0.14
C SER A 250 -16.74 -15.51 1.11
N SER A 251 -15.94 -14.48 1.36
CA SER A 251 -16.09 -13.64 2.55
C SER A 251 -17.27 -12.69 2.46
N VAL A 252 -17.52 -12.10 1.29
CA VAL A 252 -18.70 -11.26 1.05
C VAL A 252 -19.98 -12.10 1.15
N GLY A 253 -19.98 -13.31 0.57
CA GLY A 253 -21.10 -14.24 0.70
C GLY A 253 -21.41 -14.57 2.16
N PHE A 254 -20.38 -14.80 2.98
CA PHE A 254 -20.54 -15.03 4.41
C PHE A 254 -21.15 -13.81 5.14
N ILE A 255 -20.66 -12.59 4.86
CA ILE A 255 -21.18 -11.35 5.48
C ILE A 255 -22.64 -11.11 5.12
N ILE A 256 -23.01 -11.28 3.84
CA ILE A 256 -24.39 -11.09 3.39
C ILE A 256 -25.30 -12.13 4.06
N SER A 257 -24.86 -13.38 4.15
CA SER A 257 -25.61 -14.44 4.84
C SER A 257 -25.80 -14.13 6.32
N ASP A 258 -24.75 -13.70 7.03
CA ASP A 258 -24.80 -13.30 8.44
C ASP A 258 -25.76 -12.13 8.67
N MET A 259 -25.72 -11.12 7.81
CA MET A 259 -26.65 -9.98 7.89
C MET A 259 -28.09 -10.36 7.64
N PHE A 260 -28.35 -11.21 6.65
CA PHE A 260 -29.70 -11.68 6.34
C PHE A 260 -30.27 -12.52 7.48
N LEU A 261 -29.47 -13.42 8.05
CA LEU A 261 -29.88 -14.32 9.12
C LEU A 261 -30.13 -13.57 10.44
N ASN A 262 -29.27 -12.60 10.79
CA ASN A 262 -29.46 -11.77 11.98
C ASN A 262 -30.68 -10.84 11.87
N ASN A 263 -30.93 -10.24 10.69
CA ASN A 263 -32.11 -9.40 10.49
C ASN A 263 -33.40 -10.22 10.42
N PHE A 264 -33.36 -11.44 9.85
CA PHE A 264 -34.50 -12.35 9.81
C PHE A 264 -34.87 -12.84 11.22
N LEU A 265 -33.88 -13.20 12.04
CA LEU A 265 -34.11 -13.62 13.44
C LEU A 265 -34.60 -12.48 14.33
N ASN A 266 -34.19 -11.24 14.09
CA ASN A 266 -34.71 -10.08 14.84
C ASN A 266 -36.13 -9.66 14.43
N PHE A 267 -36.65 -10.19 13.32
CA PHE A 267 -37.99 -9.90 12.81
C PHE A 267 -39.02 -10.95 13.25
N MET A 268 -38.57 -12.10 13.77
CA MET A 268 -39.40 -13.20 14.29
C MET A 268 -39.47 -13.12 15.82
#